data_AF-A0A016TFU6-F1
#
_entry.id   AF-A0A016TFU6-F1
#
_cell.length_a   1.000
_cell.length_b   1.000
_cell.length_c   1.000
_cell.angle_alpha   90.00
_cell.angle_beta   90.00
_cell.angle_gamma   90.00
#
_symmetry.space_group_name_H-M   'P 1'
#
loop_
_entity.id
_entity.type
_entity.pdbx_description
1 polymer ?
#
loop_
_entity_poly.entity_id
_entity_poly.type
_entity_poly.pdbx_seq_one_letter_code
_entity_poly.pdbx_strand_id
1 'polypeptide(L)'
;MSCIGKTFKIHYKTSPIFLNDTVDPNLSYFCPNGKPRADWYVSASCPDEHLTTHDPPSVFDLAKDPYERYALEESDFVKQMRSQGANIVKEHRQTLVPVPIQMGHFDKNVVPCCDPPACRCDKITRREKANEEPSLHYPSVYKFFEGIGGIKGGI
;
A
#
# COMPACT_ATOMS: atom_id res chain seq x y z
N MET A 1 5.01 -13.60 -9.01
CA MET A 1 4.23 -13.88 -10.23
C MET A 1 2.98 -14.64 -9.81
N SER A 2 1.80 -14.25 -10.28
CA SER A 2 0.55 -14.97 -10.01
C SER A 2 -0.24 -15.15 -11.30
N CYS A 3 -0.80 -16.33 -11.52
CA CYS A 3 -1.64 -16.63 -12.69
C CYS A 3 -3.10 -16.76 -12.25
N ILE A 4 -3.99 -16.05 -12.95
CA ILE A 4 -5.43 -16.05 -12.70
C ILE A 4 -6.10 -16.89 -13.78
N GLY A 5 -6.64 -18.04 -13.40
CA GLY A 5 -7.49 -18.86 -14.26
C GLY A 5 -8.94 -18.68 -13.88
N LYS A 6 -9.58 -17.57 -14.34
CA LYS A 6 -10.98 -17.10 -14.14
C LYS A 6 -11.60 -17.15 -12.73
N THR A 7 -11.34 -18.17 -11.92
CA THR A 7 -11.78 -18.37 -10.53
C THR A 7 -10.67 -18.85 -9.60
N PHE A 8 -9.52 -19.29 -10.12
CA PHE A 8 -8.42 -19.79 -9.28
C PHE A 8 -7.15 -18.94 -9.44
N LYS A 9 -6.42 -18.78 -8.34
CA LYS A 9 -5.15 -18.06 -8.29
C LYS A 9 -4.04 -18.95 -7.76
N ILE A 10 -2.88 -18.84 -8.37
CA ILE A 10 -1.68 -19.57 -7.96
C ILE A 10 -0.62 -18.57 -7.46
N HIS A 11 -0.10 -18.80 -6.26
CA HIS A 11 0.95 -18.01 -5.64
C HIS A 11 2.27 -18.77 -5.67
N TYR A 12 3.25 -18.24 -6.41
CA TYR A 12 4.61 -18.78 -6.44
C TYR A 12 5.53 -18.14 -5.39
N LYS A 13 5.23 -16.89 -5.02
CA LYS A 13 5.97 -16.13 -4.01
C LYS A 13 4.99 -15.26 -3.23
N THR A 14 5.19 -15.11 -1.92
CA THR A 14 4.43 -14.21 -1.05
C THR A 14 5.39 -13.31 -0.28
N SER A 15 5.03 -12.04 -0.12
CA SER A 15 5.75 -11.12 0.77
C SER A 15 5.16 -11.20 2.19
N PRO A 16 5.98 -11.31 3.23
CA PRO A 16 5.52 -11.14 4.59
C PRO A 16 5.01 -9.70 4.80
N ILE A 17 3.88 -9.57 5.51
CA ILE A 17 3.31 -8.29 5.95
C ILE A 17 3.97 -7.84 7.27
N PHE A 18 4.55 -8.78 8.03
CA PHE A 18 5.35 -8.50 9.21
C PHE A 18 6.57 -9.43 9.24
N LEU A 19 7.65 -9.00 9.90
CA LEU A 19 8.70 -9.94 10.31
C LEU A 19 8.21 -10.90 11.42
N ASN A 20 7.15 -10.52 12.15
CA ASN A 20 6.49 -11.33 13.18
C ASN A 20 4.98 -11.47 12.91
N ASP A 21 4.48 -12.70 12.94
CA ASP A 21 3.05 -13.02 12.78
C ASP A 21 2.13 -12.26 13.74
N THR A 22 0.80 -12.39 13.54
CA THR A 22 -0.29 -11.89 14.40
C THR A 22 -0.22 -12.28 15.89
N VAL A 23 0.82 -13.03 16.30
CA VAL A 23 1.17 -13.40 17.66
C VAL A 23 2.21 -12.46 18.30
N ASP A 24 2.63 -11.37 17.64
CA ASP A 24 3.52 -10.39 18.25
C ASP A 24 2.88 -9.80 19.52
N PRO A 25 3.52 -9.90 20.71
CA PRO A 25 2.97 -9.39 21.96
C PRO A 25 2.77 -7.86 21.94
N ASN A 26 3.40 -7.14 21.02
CA ASN A 26 3.27 -5.70 20.83
C ASN A 26 2.33 -5.33 19.67
N LEU A 27 1.51 -6.27 19.15
CA LEU A 27 0.58 -6.00 18.06
C LEU A 27 -0.32 -4.79 18.34
N SER A 28 -0.78 -4.61 19.59
CA SER A 28 -1.61 -3.46 20.00
C SER A 28 -0.88 -2.12 19.90
N TYR A 29 0.44 -2.11 20.09
CA TYR A 29 1.27 -0.92 19.93
C TYR A 29 1.47 -0.59 18.44
N PHE A 30 1.77 -1.59 17.62
CA PHE A 30 2.01 -1.40 16.19
C PHE A 30 0.72 -1.10 15.42
N CYS A 31 -0.42 -1.66 15.85
CA CYS A 31 -1.72 -1.59 15.19
C CYS A 31 -2.84 -1.08 16.11
N PRO A 32 -2.76 0.16 16.64
CA PRO A 32 -3.83 0.72 17.46
C PRO A 32 -5.15 0.75 16.67
N ASN A 33 -6.21 0.17 17.23
CA ASN A 33 -7.54 0.09 16.61
C ASN A 33 -7.55 -0.57 15.22
N GLY A 34 -6.61 -1.47 14.94
CA GLY A 34 -6.48 -2.12 13.63
C GLY A 34 -5.88 -1.23 12.53
N LYS A 35 -5.45 -0.01 12.85
CA LYS A 35 -4.69 0.87 11.95
C LYS A 35 -3.21 0.90 12.36
N PRO A 36 -2.30 0.40 11.53
CA PRO A 36 -0.89 0.42 11.84
C PRO A 36 -0.26 1.80 11.74
N ARG A 37 0.77 1.98 12.56
CA ARG A 37 1.50 3.25 12.70
C ARG A 37 2.48 3.51 11.55
N ALA A 38 2.94 2.47 10.87
CA ALA A 38 3.89 2.54 9.76
C ALA A 38 3.45 1.60 8.63
N ASP A 39 4.12 1.67 7.48
CA ASP A 39 3.84 0.80 6.32
C ASP A 39 3.97 -0.68 6.68
N TRP A 40 3.04 -1.49 6.14
CA TRP A 40 2.86 -2.90 6.51
C TRP A 40 3.65 -3.85 5.60
N TYR A 41 4.56 -3.34 4.78
CA TYR A 41 5.35 -4.17 3.89
C TYR A 41 6.79 -4.18 4.40
N VAL A 42 7.35 -5.37 4.61
CA VAL A 42 8.78 -5.52 4.97
C VAL A 42 9.68 -4.88 3.91
N SER A 43 9.23 -4.85 2.65
CA SER A 43 9.80 -4.00 1.62
C SER A 43 8.77 -3.65 0.56
N ALA A 44 8.66 -2.36 0.24
CA ALA A 44 7.86 -1.88 -0.89
C ALA A 44 8.51 -2.18 -2.26
N SER A 45 9.83 -2.40 -2.31
CA SER A 45 10.53 -2.77 -3.55
C SER A 45 10.44 -4.27 -3.86
N CYS A 46 9.96 -5.08 -2.90
CA CYS A 46 9.79 -6.53 -3.03
C CYS A 46 11.02 -7.26 -3.62
N PRO A 47 12.24 -7.07 -3.06
CA PRO A 47 13.43 -7.78 -3.52
C PRO A 47 13.28 -9.27 -3.22
N ASP A 48 13.86 -10.13 -4.05
CA ASP A 48 13.64 -11.58 -4.00
C ASP A 48 14.05 -12.20 -2.66
N GLU A 49 15.03 -11.61 -1.97
CA GLU A 49 15.50 -12.05 -0.65
C GLU A 49 14.46 -11.83 0.45
N HIS A 50 13.50 -10.92 0.24
CA HIS A 50 12.44 -10.62 1.20
C HIS A 50 11.14 -11.40 0.90
N LEU A 51 11.14 -12.28 -0.10
CA LEU A 51 9.97 -13.05 -0.51
C LEU A 51 10.08 -14.51 -0.09
N THR A 52 8.98 -15.06 0.42
CA THR A 52 8.85 -16.50 0.65
C THR A 52 8.48 -17.17 -0.67
N THR A 53 9.30 -18.13 -1.12
CA THR A 53 9.02 -18.93 -2.32
C THR A 53 8.29 -20.21 -1.94
N HIS A 54 7.24 -20.56 -2.70
CA HIS A 54 6.41 -21.74 -2.46
C HIS A 54 6.69 -22.81 -3.50
N ASP A 55 7.14 -23.98 -3.03
CA ASP A 55 7.34 -25.18 -3.85
C ASP A 55 6.79 -26.42 -3.09
N PRO A 56 5.57 -26.90 -3.41
CA PRO A 56 4.77 -26.51 -4.58
C PRO A 56 4.00 -25.18 -4.38
N PRO A 57 3.67 -24.44 -5.47
CA PRO A 57 2.93 -23.18 -5.38
C PRO A 57 1.55 -23.32 -4.72
N SER A 58 1.14 -22.37 -3.88
CA SER A 58 -0.18 -22.40 -3.23
C SER A 58 -1.30 -22.05 -4.21
N VAL A 59 -2.45 -22.74 -4.12
CA VAL A 59 -3.62 -22.53 -4.99
C VAL A 59 -4.81 -22.04 -4.17
N PHE A 60 -5.54 -21.05 -4.67
CA PHE A 60 -6.68 -20.44 -3.99
C PHE A 60 -7.89 -20.40 -4.93
N ASP A 61 -9.08 -20.61 -4.36
CA ASP A 61 -10.37 -20.46 -5.05
C ASP A 61 -10.92 -19.06 -4.78
N LEU A 62 -10.72 -18.13 -5.71
CA LEU A 62 -11.16 -16.74 -5.59
C LEU A 62 -12.69 -16.59 -5.56
N ALA A 63 -13.44 -17.58 -6.02
CA ALA A 63 -14.90 -17.52 -5.98
C ALA A 63 -15.43 -17.76 -4.56
N LYS A 64 -14.72 -18.59 -3.76
CA LYS A 64 -15.08 -18.89 -2.37
C LYS A 64 -14.29 -18.07 -1.36
N ASP A 65 -13.04 -17.77 -1.68
CA ASP A 65 -12.10 -17.02 -0.85
C ASP A 65 -11.46 -15.87 -1.64
N PRO A 66 -12.20 -14.76 -1.85
CA PRO A 66 -11.68 -13.59 -2.56
C PRO A 66 -10.49 -12.91 -1.86
N TYR A 67 -10.31 -13.17 -0.57
CA TYR A 67 -9.24 -12.57 0.24
C TYR A 67 -7.98 -13.44 0.30
N GLU A 68 -7.99 -14.61 -0.34
CA GLU A 68 -6.83 -15.50 -0.43
C GLU A 68 -6.30 -15.89 0.96
N ARG A 69 -7.20 -16.07 1.93
CA ARG A 69 -6.88 -16.40 3.32
C ARG A 69 -6.58 -17.89 3.51
N TYR A 70 -7.20 -18.75 2.71
CA TYR A 70 -7.14 -20.20 2.90
C TYR A 70 -6.74 -20.89 1.60
N ALA A 71 -5.50 -21.39 1.56
CA ALA A 71 -5.02 -22.20 0.45
C ALA A 71 -5.81 -23.51 0.36
N LEU A 72 -6.01 -24.02 -0.86
CA LEU A 72 -6.64 -25.31 -1.08
C LEU A 72 -5.72 -26.45 -0.62
N GLU A 73 -6.30 -27.42 0.07
CA GLU A 73 -5.63 -28.65 0.48
C GLU A 73 -5.17 -29.48 -0.73
N GLU A 74 -4.10 -30.25 -0.54
CA GLU A 74 -3.52 -31.09 -1.58
C GLU A 74 -4.54 -32.09 -2.14
N SER A 75 -4.73 -32.04 -3.45
CA SER A 75 -5.63 -32.91 -4.21
C SER A 75 -5.17 -33.01 -5.66
N ASP A 76 -5.67 -34.00 -6.40
CA ASP A 76 -5.33 -34.12 -7.83
C ASP A 76 -5.81 -32.92 -8.65
N PHE A 77 -6.90 -32.27 -8.21
CA PHE A 77 -7.34 -30.98 -8.76
C PHE A 77 -6.29 -29.88 -8.56
N VAL A 78 -5.75 -29.73 -7.35
CA VAL A 78 -4.69 -28.74 -7.06
C VAL A 78 -3.42 -29.01 -7.89
N LYS A 79 -3.03 -30.28 -8.05
CA LYS A 79 -1.90 -30.66 -8.93
C LYS A 79 -2.17 -30.28 -10.40
N GLN A 80 -3.38 -30.55 -10.90
CA GLN A 80 -3.78 -30.16 -12.25
C GLN A 80 -3.72 -28.64 -12.44
N MET A 81 -4.24 -27.86 -11.49
CA MET A 81 -4.19 -26.40 -11.53
C MET A 81 -2.75 -25.87 -11.56
N ARG A 82 -1.85 -26.46 -10.75
CA ARG A 82 -0.41 -26.10 -10.79
C ARG A 82 0.21 -26.42 -12.14
N SER A 83 -0.07 -27.58 -12.73
CA SER A 83 0.45 -27.95 -14.05
C SER A 83 -0.03 -26.98 -15.13
N GLN A 84 -1.33 -26.65 -15.15
CA GLN A 84 -1.88 -25.65 -16.07
C GLN A 84 -1.25 -24.26 -15.84
N GLY A 85 -1.13 -23.83 -14.59
CA GLY A 85 -0.49 -22.59 -14.21
C GLY A 85 0.97 -22.50 -14.68
N ALA A 86 1.73 -23.58 -14.50
CA ALA A 86 3.13 -23.65 -14.93
C ALA A 86 3.27 -23.50 -16.45
N ASN A 87 2.38 -24.14 -17.22
CA ASN A 87 2.35 -24.00 -18.68
C ASN A 87 2.01 -22.57 -19.10
N ILE A 88 1.00 -21.95 -18.49
CA ILE A 88 0.62 -20.55 -18.76
C ILE A 88 1.77 -19.59 -18.44
N VAL A 89 2.44 -19.74 -17.29
CA VAL A 89 3.61 -18.92 -16.93
C VAL A 89 4.72 -19.09 -17.97
N LYS A 90 4.99 -20.33 -18.39
CA LYS A 90 6.03 -20.64 -19.37
C LYS A 90 5.74 -19.95 -20.70
N GLU A 91 4.54 -20.12 -21.24
CA GLU A 91 4.10 -19.51 -22.50
C GLU A 91 4.14 -17.98 -22.41
N HIS A 92 3.59 -17.40 -21.34
CA HIS A 92 3.62 -15.95 -21.15
C HIS A 92 5.04 -15.39 -21.13
N ARG A 93 5.97 -16.04 -20.40
CA ARG A 93 7.38 -15.60 -20.34
C ARG A 93 8.08 -15.62 -21.69
N GLN A 94 7.70 -16.52 -22.60
CA GLN A 94 8.24 -16.56 -23.96
C GLN A 94 7.81 -15.35 -24.80
N THR A 95 6.69 -14.69 -24.43
CA THR A 95 6.20 -13.48 -25.12
C THR A 95 6.76 -12.17 -24.56
N LEU A 96 7.47 -12.21 -23.43
CA LEU A 96 7.97 -11.02 -22.76
C LEU A 96 9.22 -10.48 -23.49
N VAL A 97 9.14 -9.23 -23.95
CA VAL A 97 10.28 -8.46 -24.43
C VAL A 97 10.75 -7.55 -23.30
N PRO A 98 12.00 -7.69 -22.79
CA PRO A 98 12.48 -6.86 -21.70
C PRO A 98 12.61 -5.39 -22.15
N VAL A 99 12.22 -4.47 -21.27
CA VAL A 99 12.33 -3.03 -21.48
C VAL A 99 13.22 -2.41 -20.40
N PRO A 100 13.84 -1.25 -20.66
CA PRO A 100 14.62 -0.54 -19.65
C PRO A 100 13.76 -0.20 -18.42
N ILE A 101 14.29 -0.46 -17.23
CA ILE A 101 13.63 -0.16 -15.96
C ILE A 101 13.43 1.35 -15.85
N GLN A 102 12.18 1.81 -15.75
CA GLN A 102 11.83 3.22 -15.64
C GLN A 102 11.89 3.74 -14.20
N MET A 103 11.66 2.87 -13.23
CA MET A 103 11.73 3.19 -11.81
C MET A 103 13.19 3.07 -11.34
N GLY A 104 13.83 4.21 -11.14
CA GLY A 104 15.22 4.29 -10.70
C GLY A 104 15.39 5.10 -9.43
N HIS A 105 16.62 5.55 -9.19
CA HIS A 105 16.91 6.43 -8.07
C HIS A 105 16.46 7.85 -8.40
N PHE A 106 15.81 8.49 -7.42
CA PHE A 106 15.46 9.90 -7.52
C PHE A 106 16.72 10.77 -7.58
N ASP A 107 16.77 11.68 -8.54
CA ASP A 107 17.81 12.69 -8.65
C ASP A 107 17.25 14.07 -8.26
N LYS A 108 17.87 14.74 -7.30
CA LYS A 108 17.47 16.09 -6.91
C LYS A 108 17.67 17.12 -8.03
N ASN A 109 18.57 16.84 -8.98
CA ASN A 109 18.83 17.73 -10.12
C ASN A 109 17.66 17.79 -11.11
N VAL A 110 16.74 16.81 -11.08
CA VAL A 110 15.54 16.85 -11.93
C VAL A 110 14.38 17.60 -11.28
N VAL A 111 14.54 18.09 -10.05
CA VAL A 111 13.54 18.94 -9.41
C VAL A 111 13.54 20.30 -10.09
N PRO A 112 12.42 20.73 -10.71
CA PRO A 112 12.36 22.03 -11.35
C PRO A 112 12.53 23.13 -10.30
N CYS A 113 13.49 24.03 -10.54
CA CYS A 113 13.73 25.22 -9.73
C CYS A 113 13.20 26.44 -10.49
N CYS A 114 12.34 27.25 -9.87
CA CYS A 114 12.01 28.56 -10.43
C CYS A 114 12.76 29.67 -9.67
N ASP A 115 13.29 30.64 -10.44
CA ASP A 115 14.25 31.64 -9.97
C ASP A 115 15.59 31.05 -9.43
N PRO A 116 16.38 30.33 -10.26
CA PRO A 116 17.69 29.85 -9.85
C PRO A 116 18.64 31.01 -9.49
N PRO A 117 19.49 30.90 -8.43
CA PRO A 117 19.70 29.73 -7.58
C PRO A 117 18.79 29.69 -6.33
N ALA A 118 17.94 30.70 -6.14
CA ALA A 118 17.14 30.83 -4.92
C ALA A 118 16.01 29.79 -4.84
N CYS A 119 15.51 29.31 -5.99
CA CYS A 119 14.41 28.35 -6.09
C CYS A 119 13.14 28.82 -5.34
N ARG A 120 12.86 30.12 -5.39
CA ARG A 120 11.70 30.76 -4.74
C ARG A 120 10.68 31.18 -5.79
N CYS A 121 9.44 30.78 -5.56
CA CYS A 121 8.36 30.89 -6.55
C CYS A 121 7.13 31.65 -6.04
N ASP A 122 7.34 32.70 -5.28
CA ASP A 122 6.32 33.56 -4.69
C ASP A 122 5.85 34.69 -5.63
N LYS A 123 5.83 34.45 -6.96
CA LYS A 123 5.38 35.46 -7.95
C LYS A 123 3.85 35.63 -8.01
N ILE A 124 3.09 34.88 -7.21
CA ILE A 124 1.64 35.10 -7.02
C ILE A 124 1.41 36.12 -5.90
N THR A 125 1.96 37.33 -6.02
CA THR A 125 1.65 38.47 -5.15
C THR A 125 0.57 39.38 -5.74
N ARG A 126 -0.02 39.00 -6.89
CA ARG A 126 -0.90 39.86 -7.68
C ARG A 126 -2.27 39.27 -8.01
N ARG A 127 -2.84 38.46 -7.10
CA ARG A 127 -4.28 38.15 -7.13
C ARG A 127 -5.04 38.66 -5.90
N GLU A 128 -4.34 39.02 -4.83
CA GLU A 128 -4.96 39.47 -3.57
C GLU A 128 -5.23 40.98 -3.50
N LYS A 129 -4.69 41.79 -4.42
CA LYS A 129 -5.00 43.24 -4.49
C LYS A 129 -6.19 43.60 -5.39
N ALA A 130 -6.89 42.62 -5.96
CA ALA A 130 -8.06 42.86 -6.81
C ALA A 130 -9.39 42.45 -6.17
N ASN A 131 -9.39 41.79 -5.01
CA ASN A 131 -10.60 41.33 -4.31
C ASN A 131 -10.50 41.61 -2.80
N GLU A 132 -10.21 42.85 -2.43
CA GLU A 132 -10.36 43.31 -1.04
C GLU A 132 -11.87 43.46 -0.76
N GLU A 133 -12.56 42.33 -0.55
CA GLU A 133 -13.89 42.32 0.10
C GLU A 133 -13.70 42.32 1.63
N PRO A 134 -14.58 42.99 2.39
CA PRO A 134 -14.37 43.20 3.82
C PRO A 134 -14.42 41.88 4.59
N SER A 135 -13.42 41.65 5.44
CA SER A 135 -13.27 40.45 6.26
C SER A 135 -14.48 40.18 7.15
N LEU A 136 -15.25 39.12 6.85
CA LEU A 136 -16.13 38.49 7.83
C LEU A 136 -15.32 37.51 8.67
N HIS A 137 -15.08 37.91 9.92
CA HIS A 137 -14.37 37.15 10.94
C HIS A 137 -15.13 35.85 11.26
N TYR A 138 -14.58 34.69 10.89
CA TYR A 138 -15.05 33.40 11.38
C TYR A 138 -14.04 32.81 12.38
N PRO A 139 -14.46 32.40 13.58
CA PRO A 139 -13.54 31.84 14.57
C PRO A 139 -13.01 30.47 14.12
N SER A 140 -11.74 30.24 14.42
CA SER A 140 -11.05 28.97 14.21
C SER A 140 -11.70 27.81 14.99
N VAL A 141 -11.95 26.69 14.30
CA VAL A 141 -12.55 25.44 14.80
C VAL A 141 -11.72 24.78 15.92
N TYR A 142 -10.49 25.27 16.19
CA TYR A 142 -9.59 24.71 17.19
C TYR A 142 -9.88 25.14 18.65
N LYS A 143 -10.97 25.86 18.93
CA LYS A 143 -11.36 26.24 20.30
C LYS A 143 -12.44 25.36 20.96
N PHE A 144 -12.74 24.18 20.41
CA PHE A 144 -13.81 23.34 20.96
C PHE A 144 -13.38 22.37 22.09
N PHE A 145 -12.09 22.14 22.36
CA PHE A 145 -11.64 21.16 23.36
C PHE A 145 -10.56 21.62 24.35
N GLU A 146 -10.54 22.91 24.70
CA GLU A 146 -9.78 23.38 25.87
C GLU A 146 -10.65 24.30 26.72
N GLY A 147 -11.31 23.73 27.73
CA GLY A 147 -12.15 24.51 28.64
C GLY A 147 -13.05 23.67 29.54
N ILE A 148 -12.46 22.73 30.27
CA ILE A 148 -13.09 22.04 31.40
C ILE A 148 -13.43 23.09 32.47
N GLY A 149 -14.68 23.16 32.96
CA GLY A 149 -14.96 23.88 34.21
C GLY A 149 -16.41 24.26 34.53
N GLY A 150 -17.11 23.41 35.29
CA GLY A 150 -18.32 23.72 36.07
C GLY A 150 -19.61 23.77 35.24
N ILE A 151 -20.77 23.25 35.68
CA ILE A 151 -21.58 23.77 36.79
C ILE A 151 -22.63 22.70 37.21
N LYS A 152 -22.71 22.48 38.53
CA LYS A 152 -23.84 22.16 39.45
C LYS A 152 -25.18 21.58 38.94
N GLY A 153 -25.64 20.55 39.69
CA GLY A 153 -27.05 20.29 40.11
C GLY A 153 -27.98 19.77 39.01
N GLY A 154 -28.95 18.88 39.22
CA GLY A 154 -29.62 18.34 40.40
C GLY A 154 -31.02 17.89 39.95
N ILE A 155 -31.56 16.87 40.65
CA ILE A 155 -32.81 16.11 40.42
C ILE A 155 -32.63 14.90 39.50
#